data_AF-A0A7K4FT53-F1
#
_entry.id   AF-A0A7K4FT53-F1
#
_cell.length_a   1.000
_cell.length_b   1.000
_cell.length_c   1.000
_cell.angle_alpha   90.00
_cell.angle_beta   90.00
_cell.angle_gamma   90.00
#
_symmetry.space_group_name_H-M   'P 1'
#
loop_
_entity.id
_entity.type
_entity.pdbx_description
1 polymer ?
#
loop_
_entity_poly.entity_id
_entity_poly.type
_entity_poly.pdbx_seq_one_letter_code
_entity_poly.pdbx_strand_id
1 'polypeptide(L)'
;MVEEIYLKDSYIREFSSNIVKVEGNKVFLDRTAFYPGGGGLENDIGIFEQNEKKVKVIEVKRENGDIAHVIDGEISLGPIKGIIDWERRYAMMKLHTASHVMAAIAYSKFNALVTGGHISPEYAKDDFNVDSKE
;
A
#
# COMPACT_ATOMS: atom_id res chain seq x y z
N MET A 1 12.25 -5.06 12.05
CA MET A 1 11.68 -5.64 10.82
C MET A 1 10.28 -6.12 11.17
N VAL A 2 9.32 -5.33 10.74
CA VAL A 2 7.87 -5.56 10.87
C VAL A 2 7.41 -6.87 10.22
N GLU A 3 6.42 -7.55 10.79
CA GLU A 3 5.67 -8.60 10.08
C GLU A 3 4.72 -7.96 9.05
N GLU A 4 4.95 -8.25 7.77
CA GLU A 4 4.14 -7.74 6.66
C GLU A 4 2.91 -8.66 6.43
N ILE A 5 1.83 -8.39 7.17
CA ILE A 5 0.60 -9.18 7.17
C ILE A 5 -0.05 -9.21 5.77
N TYR A 6 0.01 -8.10 5.04
CA TYR A 6 -0.59 -7.96 3.71
C TYR A 6 -0.01 -8.89 2.64
N LEU A 7 1.18 -9.47 2.88
CA LEU A 7 1.77 -10.51 2.01
C LEU A 7 1.18 -11.90 2.27
N LYS A 8 0.51 -12.10 3.41
CA LYS A 8 -0.11 -13.38 3.81
C LYS A 8 -1.60 -13.41 3.50
N ASP A 9 -2.29 -12.30 3.72
CA ASP A 9 -3.70 -12.11 3.35
C ASP A 9 -3.93 -10.63 2.97
N SER A 10 -4.28 -10.41 1.70
CA SER A 10 -4.55 -9.09 1.14
C SER A 10 -5.96 -8.57 1.41
N TYR A 11 -6.85 -9.39 1.96
CA TYR A 11 -8.25 -9.05 2.31
C TYR A 11 -8.45 -8.68 3.78
N ILE A 12 -7.40 -8.77 4.61
CA ILE A 12 -7.41 -8.20 5.97
C ILE A 12 -7.60 -6.68 5.88
N ARG A 13 -8.63 -6.20 6.59
CA ARG A 13 -9.02 -4.78 6.66
C ARG A 13 -8.67 -4.13 7.99
N GLU A 14 -8.69 -4.91 9.06
CA GLU A 14 -8.44 -4.48 10.43
C GLU A 14 -7.46 -5.46 11.10
N PHE A 15 -6.53 -4.94 11.90
CA PHE A 15 -5.52 -5.76 12.58
C PHE A 15 -5.08 -5.15 13.92
N SER A 16 -4.68 -5.99 14.87
CA SER A 16 -4.01 -5.56 16.11
C SER A 16 -2.49 -5.70 16.00
N SER A 17 -1.77 -4.76 16.59
CA SER A 17 -0.31 -4.63 16.61
C SER A 17 0.15 -3.88 17.88
N ASN A 18 1.46 -3.80 18.14
CA ASN A 18 2.06 -2.86 19.07
C ASN A 18 2.92 -1.83 18.34
N ILE A 19 2.81 -0.56 18.74
CA ILE A 19 3.70 0.51 18.29
C ILE A 19 5.04 0.36 19.01
N VAL A 20 6.08 0.07 18.22
CA VAL A 20 7.46 -0.17 18.72
C VAL A 20 8.32 1.10 18.73
N LYS A 21 7.96 2.11 17.93
CA LYS A 21 8.71 3.36 17.77
C LYS A 21 7.80 4.47 17.25
N VAL A 22 8.02 5.70 17.72
CA VAL A 22 7.41 6.93 17.17
C VAL A 22 8.52 7.95 16.94
N GLU A 23 8.52 8.59 15.76
CA GLU A 23 9.48 9.62 15.37
C GLU A 23 8.75 10.80 14.71
N GLY A 24 8.47 11.85 15.48
CA GLY A 24 7.59 12.93 15.05
C GLY A 24 6.20 12.37 14.74
N ASN A 25 5.74 12.52 13.50
CA ASN A 25 4.49 11.93 13.01
C ASN A 25 4.67 10.59 12.27
N LYS A 26 5.79 9.88 12.44
CA LYS A 26 6.00 8.52 11.92
C LYS A 26 5.80 7.48 13.02
N VAL A 27 5.02 6.45 12.71
CA VAL A 27 4.68 5.33 13.61
C VAL A 27 5.20 4.04 13.00
N PHE A 28 5.96 3.27 13.78
CA PHE A 28 6.48 1.96 13.38
C PHE A 28 5.88 0.87 14.27
N LEU A 29 5.60 -0.28 13.66
CA LEU A 29 4.80 -1.36 14.23
C LEU A 29 5.60 -2.67 14.30
N ASP A 30 5.25 -3.55 15.24
CA ASP A 30 5.73 -4.93 15.23
C ASP A 30 5.20 -5.73 14.03
N ARG A 31 4.00 -5.39 13.55
CA ARG A 31 3.33 -6.01 12.39
C ARG A 31 2.34 -5.06 11.73
N THR A 32 2.17 -5.13 10.41
CA THR A 32 1.22 -4.25 9.69
C THR A 32 0.54 -4.93 8.51
N ALA A 33 -0.74 -4.61 8.32
CA ALA A 33 -1.48 -4.93 7.09
C ALA A 33 -1.57 -3.72 6.11
N PHE A 34 -1.04 -2.55 6.46
CA PHE A 34 -0.91 -1.43 5.52
C PHE A 34 0.20 -1.71 4.50
N TYR A 35 -0.13 -1.60 3.21
CA TYR A 35 0.80 -1.68 2.11
C TYR A 35 1.59 -0.36 1.95
N PRO A 36 2.94 -0.39 1.96
CA PRO A 36 3.78 0.81 1.94
C PRO A 36 4.04 1.40 0.55
N GLY A 37 3.25 1.02 -0.46
CA GLY A 37 3.49 1.38 -1.86
C GLY A 37 4.65 0.61 -2.50
N GLY A 38 4.75 0.69 -3.83
CA GLY A 38 5.87 0.12 -4.59
C GLY A 38 5.50 -0.31 -6.01
N GLY A 39 6.47 -0.35 -6.92
CA GLY A 39 6.25 -0.83 -8.29
C GLY A 39 5.24 -0.04 -9.12
N GLY A 40 5.00 1.23 -8.79
CA GLY A 40 3.94 2.07 -9.39
C GLY A 40 2.59 1.99 -8.68
N LEU A 41 2.39 1.03 -7.77
CA LEU A 41 1.21 0.96 -6.91
C LEU A 41 1.33 1.94 -5.74
N GLU A 42 0.32 2.79 -5.56
CA GLU A 42 0.24 3.68 -4.39
C GLU A 42 0.11 2.91 -3.06
N ASN A 43 0.34 3.61 -1.95
CA ASN A 43 0.22 3.06 -0.61
C ASN A 43 -1.23 3.06 -0.09
N ASP A 44 -1.46 2.27 0.96
CA ASP A 44 -2.70 2.36 1.74
C ASP A 44 -2.74 3.65 2.56
N ILE A 45 -3.96 4.12 2.84
CA ILE A 45 -4.27 5.09 3.91
C ILE A 45 -5.28 4.45 4.86
N GLY A 46 -5.57 5.09 6.00
CA GLY A 46 -6.60 4.59 6.91
C GLY A 46 -6.58 5.25 8.28
N ILE A 47 -6.85 4.46 9.32
CA ILE A 47 -7.02 4.92 10.71
C ILE A 47 -6.26 3.99 11.67
N PHE A 48 -5.62 4.60 12.67
CA PHE A 48 -5.22 3.93 13.91
C PHE A 48 -6.21 4.26 15.03
N GLU A 49 -6.64 3.26 15.78
CA GLU A 49 -7.49 3.42 16.97
C GLU A 49 -6.68 3.10 18.24
N GLN A 50 -6.51 4.09 19.14
CA GLN A 50 -5.80 3.96 20.42
C GLN A 50 -6.54 4.70 21.52
N ASN A 51 -6.81 4.04 22.66
CA ASN A 51 -7.37 4.71 23.85
C ASN A 51 -8.58 5.61 23.51
N GLU A 52 -9.53 5.06 22.76
CA GLU A 52 -10.73 5.72 22.21
C GLU A 52 -10.48 6.85 21.17
N LYS A 53 -9.24 7.31 20.99
CA LYS A 53 -8.85 8.23 19.91
C LYS A 53 -8.78 7.49 18.57
N LYS A 54 -9.13 8.20 17.49
CA LYS A 54 -8.88 7.80 16.10
C LYS A 54 -7.90 8.79 15.47
N VAL A 55 -6.84 8.29 14.86
CA VAL A 55 -5.77 9.06 14.21
C VAL A 55 -5.67 8.60 12.76
N LYS A 56 -5.60 9.51 11.79
CA LYS A 56 -5.49 9.09 10.38
C LYS A 56 -4.07 8.65 10.07
N VAL A 57 -3.94 7.59 9.28
CA VAL A 57 -2.73 7.22 8.54
C VAL A 57 -2.86 7.82 7.15
N ILE A 58 -2.00 8.78 6.80
CA ILE A 58 -2.11 9.58 5.57
C ILE A 58 -1.10 9.19 4.47
N GLU A 59 -0.03 8.51 4.85
CA GLU A 59 0.98 7.94 3.96
C GLU A 59 1.61 6.73 4.66
N VAL A 60 1.89 5.65 3.93
CA VAL A 60 2.68 4.52 4.45
C VAL A 60 3.82 4.26 3.48
N LYS A 61 5.05 4.10 3.99
CA LYS A 61 6.25 3.92 3.15
C LYS A 61 7.30 3.04 3.81
N ARG A 62 8.16 2.44 2.98
CA ARG A 62 9.39 1.78 3.46
C ARG A 62 10.43 2.83 3.77
N GLU A 63 11.02 2.75 4.96
CA GLU A 63 12.06 3.66 5.42
C GLU A 63 13.10 2.89 6.22
N ASN A 64 14.38 2.98 5.83
CA ASN A 64 15.52 2.33 6.49
C ASN A 64 15.38 0.80 6.74
N GLY A 65 14.59 0.10 5.91
CA GLY A 65 14.32 -1.34 6.04
C GLY A 65 13.15 -1.71 6.94
N ASP A 66 12.38 -0.73 7.42
CA ASP A 66 11.12 -0.94 8.16
C ASP A 66 9.95 -0.20 7.48
N ILE A 67 8.73 -0.28 8.03
CA ILE A 67 7.55 0.44 7.50
C ILE A 67 7.15 1.59 8.42
N ALA A 68 7.27 2.81 7.90
CA ALA A 68 6.81 4.04 8.53
C ALA A 68 5.37 4.35 8.11
N HIS A 69 4.49 4.51 9.10
CA HIS A 69 3.11 4.97 8.91
C HIS A 69 3.06 6.44 9.33
N VAL A 70 2.84 7.35 8.39
CA VAL A 70 2.78 8.79 8.64
C VAL A 70 1.37 9.16 9.07
N ILE A 71 1.25 9.87 10.19
CA ILE A 71 -0.04 10.20 10.80
C ILE A 71 -0.38 11.69 10.76
N ASP A 72 -1.69 11.97 10.76
CA ASP A 72 -2.32 13.26 11.01
C ASP A 72 -2.93 13.21 12.43
N GLY A 73 -2.14 13.60 13.42
CA GLY A 73 -2.46 13.55 14.85
C GLY A 73 -1.29 13.08 15.73
N GLU A 74 -1.59 12.77 17.00
CA GLU A 74 -0.63 12.26 18.00
C GLU A 74 -1.00 10.83 18.43
N ILE A 75 0.02 9.99 18.67
CA ILE A 75 -0.15 8.61 19.14
C ILE A 75 0.98 8.22 20.11
N SER A 76 0.70 7.29 21.02
CA SER A 76 1.66 6.82 22.03
C SER A 76 2.17 5.41 21.74
N LEU A 77 3.30 5.02 22.35
CA LEU A 77 3.74 3.63 22.37
C LEU A 77 2.70 2.72 23.05
N GLY A 78 2.66 1.44 22.65
CA GLY A 78 1.76 0.43 23.20
C GLY A 78 0.84 -0.21 22.14
N PRO A 79 -0.20 -0.95 22.56
CA PRO A 79 -1.13 -1.61 21.65
C PRO A 79 -1.82 -0.62 20.70
N ILE A 80 -2.11 -1.10 19.49
CA ILE A 80 -2.85 -0.35 18.48
C ILE A 80 -3.73 -1.28 17.64
N LYS A 81 -4.87 -0.75 17.18
CA LYS A 81 -5.66 -1.34 16.11
C LYS A 81 -5.51 -0.50 14.84
N GLY A 82 -5.04 -1.10 13.76
CA GLY A 82 -5.04 -0.51 12.43
C GLY A 82 -6.31 -0.87 11.65
N ILE A 83 -6.86 0.10 10.92
CA ILE A 83 -7.99 -0.04 10.00
C ILE A 83 -7.57 0.58 8.66
N ILE A 84 -7.62 -0.20 7.60
CA ILE A 84 -7.26 0.23 6.24
C ILE A 84 -8.48 0.85 5.57
N ASP A 85 -8.28 1.89 4.76
CA ASP A 85 -9.29 2.34 3.80
C ASP A 85 -9.54 1.22 2.77
N TRP A 86 -10.58 0.43 3.02
CA TRP A 86 -10.89 -0.74 2.20
C TRP A 86 -11.40 -0.37 0.80
N GLU A 87 -12.01 0.80 0.62
CA GLU A 87 -12.47 1.22 -0.71
C GLU A 87 -11.26 1.59 -1.57
N ARG A 88 -10.32 2.36 -1.03
CA ARG A 88 -9.01 2.65 -1.64
C ARG A 88 -8.25 1.36 -1.95
N ARG A 89 -8.04 0.51 -0.94
CA ARG A 89 -7.31 -0.77 -1.06
C ARG A 89 -7.92 -1.66 -2.14
N TYR A 90 -9.24 -1.86 -2.13
CA TYR A 90 -9.91 -2.78 -3.05
C TYR A 90 -10.00 -2.22 -4.48
N ALA A 91 -10.10 -0.89 -4.65
CA ALA A 91 -9.95 -0.26 -5.96
C ALA A 91 -8.57 -0.55 -6.57
N MET A 92 -7.50 -0.26 -5.81
CA MET A 92 -6.12 -0.52 -6.22
C MET A 92 -5.84 -2.01 -6.51
N MET A 93 -6.36 -2.95 -5.70
CA MET A 93 -6.23 -4.40 -5.96
C MET A 93 -6.83 -4.84 -7.29
N LYS A 94 -8.03 -4.34 -7.64
CA LYS A 94 -8.67 -4.64 -8.93
C LYS A 94 -7.87 -4.05 -10.09
N LEU A 95 -7.42 -2.80 -9.96
CA LEU A 95 -6.66 -2.08 -10.98
C LEU A 95 -5.29 -2.71 -11.25
N HIS A 96 -4.57 -3.14 -10.20
CA HIS A 96 -3.30 -3.87 -10.33
C HIS A 96 -3.48 -5.24 -10.99
N THR A 97 -4.57 -5.95 -10.67
CA THR A 97 -4.93 -7.21 -11.34
C THR A 97 -5.26 -6.98 -12.82
N ALA A 98 -5.95 -5.88 -13.14
CA ALA A 98 -6.25 -5.50 -14.52
C ALA A 98 -4.98 -5.11 -15.31
N SER A 99 -4.05 -4.37 -14.71
CA SER A 99 -2.72 -4.06 -15.27
C SER A 99 -1.97 -5.33 -15.67
N HIS A 100 -1.90 -6.35 -14.80
CA HIS A 100 -1.29 -7.64 -15.15
C HIS A 100 -1.96 -8.34 -16.35
N VAL A 101 -3.30 -8.28 -16.45
CA VAL A 101 -4.03 -8.83 -17.61
C VAL A 101 -3.74 -8.04 -18.88
N MET A 102 -3.69 -6.70 -18.80
CA MET A 102 -3.35 -5.84 -19.93
C MET A 102 -1.91 -6.05 -20.39
N ALA A 103 -0.96 -6.20 -19.47
CA ALA A 103 0.44 -6.51 -19.77
C ALA A 103 0.60 -7.88 -20.46
N ALA A 104 -0.15 -8.90 -20.02
CA ALA A 104 -0.17 -10.20 -20.69
C ALA A 104 -0.74 -10.12 -22.12
N ILE A 105 -1.73 -9.26 -22.37
CA ILE A 105 -2.28 -9.00 -23.72
C ILE A 105 -1.29 -8.20 -24.58
N ALA A 106 -0.62 -7.19 -24.01
CA ALA A 106 0.41 -6.41 -24.71
C ALA A 106 1.59 -7.28 -25.15
N TYR A 107 2.11 -8.11 -24.24
CA TYR A 107 3.18 -9.05 -24.54
C TYR A 107 2.77 -10.08 -25.59
N SER A 108 1.63 -10.75 -25.41
CA SER A 108 1.19 -11.83 -26.33
C SER A 108 0.80 -11.36 -27.75
N LYS A 109 0.47 -10.08 -27.96
CA LYS A 109 0.08 -9.52 -29.27
C LYS A 109 1.10 -8.59 -29.92
N PHE A 110 2.06 -8.07 -29.16
CA PHE A 110 3.00 -7.05 -29.62
C PHE A 110 4.46 -7.31 -29.16
N ASN A 111 4.73 -8.36 -28.39
CA ASN A 111 6.01 -8.60 -27.69
C ASN A 111 6.45 -7.43 -26.77
N ALA A 112 5.52 -6.53 -26.43
CA ALA A 112 5.79 -5.34 -25.65
C ALA A 112 5.85 -5.66 -24.15
N LEU A 113 6.82 -5.06 -23.46
CA LEU A 113 7.05 -5.18 -22.02
C LEU A 113 6.65 -3.87 -21.32
N VAL A 114 6.30 -3.97 -20.04
CA VAL A 114 6.04 -2.78 -19.21
C VAL A 114 7.36 -2.06 -18.93
N THR A 115 7.42 -0.77 -19.26
CA THR A 115 8.57 0.12 -19.01
C THR A 115 8.36 1.08 -17.85
N GLY A 116 7.11 1.28 -17.43
CA GLY A 116 6.71 2.10 -16.30
C GLY A 116 5.21 1.98 -16.04
N GLY A 117 4.75 2.54 -14.93
CA GLY A 117 3.32 2.56 -14.63
C GLY A 117 2.99 3.30 -13.32
N HIS A 118 1.70 3.61 -13.15
CA HIS A 118 1.14 4.21 -11.94
C HIS A 118 -0.27 3.67 -11.69
N ILE A 119 -0.57 3.29 -10.46
CA ILE A 119 -1.89 2.77 -10.07
C ILE A 119 -2.35 3.51 -8.81
N SER A 120 -3.34 4.37 -9.00
CA SER A 120 -4.12 5.01 -7.94
C SER A 120 -5.45 4.24 -7.73
N PRO A 121 -6.32 4.67 -6.81
CA PRO A 121 -7.68 4.11 -6.68
C PRO A 121 -8.58 4.43 -7.88
N GLU A 122 -8.33 5.53 -8.58
CA GLU A 122 -9.17 6.04 -9.67
C GLU A 122 -8.79 5.45 -11.02
N TYR A 123 -7.49 5.17 -11.26
CA TYR A 123 -7.00 4.64 -12.53
C TYR A 123 -5.70 3.83 -12.40
N ALA A 124 -5.46 2.97 -13.40
CA ALA A 124 -4.15 2.40 -13.69
C ALA A 124 -3.63 2.95 -15.02
N LYS A 125 -2.32 3.14 -15.11
CA LYS A 125 -1.57 3.45 -16.31
C LYS A 125 -0.37 2.51 -16.41
N ASP A 126 -0.24 1.83 -17.54
CA ASP A 126 0.90 1.00 -17.89
C ASP A 126 1.56 1.59 -19.15
N ASP A 127 2.87 1.85 -19.10
CA ASP A 127 3.68 2.27 -20.25
C ASP A 127 4.38 1.05 -20.86
N PHE A 128 4.41 0.97 -22.19
CA PHE A 128 4.93 -0.20 -22.93
C PHE A 128 5.98 0.19 -23.97
N ASN A 129 7.04 -0.63 -24.14
CA ASN A 129 7.89 -0.54 -25.33
C ASN A 129 7.22 -1.24 -26.51
N VAL A 130 6.40 -0.48 -27.26
CA VAL A 130 5.85 -0.92 -28.53
C VAL A 130 6.79 -0.45 -29.64
N ASP A 131 7.53 -1.39 -30.25
CA ASP A 131 8.24 -1.11 -31.49
C ASP A 131 7.24 -0.64 -32.55
N SER A 132 7.59 0.39 -33.32
CA SER A 132 6.71 0.97 -34.32
C SER A 132 6.38 -0.08 -35.40
N LYS A 133 5.11 -0.51 -35.45
CA LYS A 133 4.62 -1.33 -36.56
C LYS A 133 4.57 -0.49 -37.84
N GLU A 134 5.36 -0.91 -38.83
CA GLU A 134 5.13 -0.61 -40.25
C GLU A 134 3.79 -1.20 -40.73
#